data_AF-A0A954WGL8-F1
#
_entry.id   AF-A0A954WGL8-F1
#
_cell.length_a   1.000
_cell.length_b   1.000
_cell.length_c   1.000
_cell.angle_alpha   90.00
_cell.angle_beta   90.00
_cell.angle_gamma   90.00
#
_symmetry.space_group_name_H-M   'P 1'
#
loop_
_entity.id
_entity.type
_entity.pdbx_description
1 polymer ?
#
loop_
_entity_poly.entity_id
_entity_poly.type
_entity_poly.pdbx_seq_one_letter_code
_entity_poly.pdbx_strand_id
1 'polypeptide(L)'
;QPVLQLDDLLVTLRHAYGRQPKFGCSIEPRVANLARTKSFLETSASKPLRPGQRDQWLEQLRDNLGQQDIEVFGIDPRTHAARVLVEADYRMKLVGMGLENGTLGVASYLDMLIDAGKTPSDMSMLRWWFTLNQASLTTTQQRDAYSLSGSVVRVLSENELLDNLGQRTHTGKSDEFASRFARGFTAEFEKLAAKYPVYAELRNVFELSLIAALLRVEDLPGSVDWQMTHLLDESRCPVSLGVAPREVTTVVSHRAVDQRRFIAGASGGVSVQPSLLVTRDAIKPDTYGIMPAERNGSTPKSLPRDAWWWD
;
A
#
# COMPACT_ATOMS: atom_id res chain seq x y z
N GLN A 1 8.69 -17.03 0.07
CA GLN A 1 8.69 -15.58 -0.24
C GLN A 1 8.72 -15.44 -1.76
N PRO A 2 8.02 -14.46 -2.36
CA PRO A 2 8.11 -14.21 -3.79
C PRO A 2 9.52 -13.74 -4.15
N VAL A 3 9.97 -14.12 -5.35
CA VAL A 3 11.30 -13.75 -5.87
C VAL A 3 11.28 -12.26 -6.25
N LEU A 4 12.41 -11.57 -6.05
CA LEU A 4 12.59 -10.22 -6.55
C LEU A 4 12.53 -10.21 -8.08
N GLN A 5 11.80 -9.26 -8.65
CA GLN A 5 11.70 -9.12 -10.11
C GLN A 5 12.63 -8.03 -10.62
N LEU A 6 13.36 -8.34 -11.70
CA LEU A 6 14.22 -7.37 -12.38
C LEU A 6 13.40 -6.17 -12.88
N ASP A 7 12.20 -6.41 -13.42
CA ASP A 7 11.33 -5.34 -13.91
C ASP A 7 10.96 -4.34 -12.81
N ASP A 8 10.67 -4.82 -11.59
CA ASP A 8 10.36 -3.96 -10.45
C ASP A 8 11.60 -3.18 -9.98
N LEU A 9 12.78 -3.79 -10.02
CA LEU A 9 14.05 -3.10 -9.77
C LEU A 9 14.28 -1.98 -10.79
N LEU A 10 14.10 -2.25 -12.09
CA LEU A 10 14.25 -1.25 -13.15
C LEU A 10 13.26 -0.10 -12.99
N VAL A 11 11.99 -0.40 -12.69
CA VAL A 11 10.94 0.62 -12.49
C VAL A 11 11.27 1.52 -11.30
N THR A 12 11.62 0.93 -10.15
CA THR A 12 11.95 1.67 -8.93
C THR A 12 13.27 2.44 -9.05
N LEU A 13 14.28 1.88 -9.74
CA LEU A 13 15.54 2.56 -10.04
C LEU A 13 15.31 3.78 -10.95
N ARG A 14 14.58 3.62 -12.04
CA ARG A 14 14.23 4.73 -12.95
C ARG A 14 13.40 5.80 -12.25
N HIS A 15 12.49 5.40 -11.36
CA HIS A 15 11.78 6.35 -10.53
C HIS A 15 12.74 7.13 -9.63
N ALA A 16 13.64 6.44 -8.92
CA ALA A 16 14.59 7.08 -8.01
C ALA A 16 15.53 8.06 -8.71
N TYR A 17 15.96 7.78 -9.94
CA TYR A 17 16.80 8.69 -10.75
C TYR A 17 15.98 9.68 -11.61
N GLY A 18 14.66 9.57 -11.58
CA GLY A 18 13.72 10.46 -12.26
C GLY A 18 13.43 11.74 -11.48
N ARG A 19 12.43 12.49 -11.98
CA ARG A 19 12.01 13.78 -11.39
C ARG A 19 10.80 13.67 -10.46
N GLN A 20 10.08 12.54 -10.49
CA GLN A 20 8.86 12.37 -9.72
C GLN A 20 9.21 12.14 -8.25
N PRO A 21 8.60 12.88 -7.31
CA PRO A 21 8.96 12.76 -5.89
C PRO A 21 8.38 11.49 -5.25
N LYS A 22 7.28 10.95 -5.80
CA LYS A 22 6.57 9.79 -5.29
C LYS A 22 5.94 8.98 -6.42
N PHE A 23 5.63 7.72 -6.16
CA PHE A 23 4.82 6.86 -7.03
C PHE A 23 3.78 6.11 -6.21
N GLY A 24 2.78 5.56 -6.89
CA GLY A 24 1.66 4.96 -6.20
C GLY A 24 0.45 4.71 -7.06
N CYS A 25 -0.66 4.41 -6.40
CA CYS A 25 -1.97 4.35 -7.02
C CYS A 25 -3.05 4.90 -6.08
N SER A 26 -4.21 5.23 -6.63
CA SER A 26 -5.42 5.53 -5.89
C SER A 26 -6.60 4.80 -6.52
N ILE A 27 -7.51 4.31 -5.69
CA ILE A 27 -8.78 3.71 -6.09
C ILE A 27 -9.89 4.53 -5.46
N GLU A 28 -10.53 5.34 -6.29
CA GLU A 28 -11.37 6.44 -5.85
C GLU A 28 -12.79 6.31 -6.41
N PRO A 29 -13.84 6.39 -5.57
CA PRO A 29 -15.21 6.36 -6.07
C PRO A 29 -15.53 7.62 -6.86
N ARG A 30 -16.34 7.45 -7.91
CA ARG A 30 -16.80 8.56 -8.75
C ARG A 30 -17.70 9.50 -7.94
N VAL A 31 -17.45 10.80 -8.02
CA VAL A 31 -18.23 11.85 -7.33
C VAL A 31 -19.73 11.73 -7.61
N ALA A 32 -20.09 11.50 -8.88
CA ALA A 32 -21.50 11.31 -9.27
C ALA A 32 -22.14 10.08 -8.62
N ASN A 33 -21.38 8.99 -8.43
CA ASN A 33 -21.87 7.78 -7.76
C ASN A 33 -22.09 8.06 -6.28
N LEU A 34 -21.16 8.73 -5.61
CA LEU A 34 -21.28 9.11 -4.20
C LEU A 34 -22.50 10.01 -3.94
N ALA A 35 -22.74 11.00 -4.81
CA ALA A 35 -23.91 11.87 -4.71
C ALA A 35 -25.23 11.07 -4.82
N ARG A 36 -25.32 10.17 -5.82
CA ARG A 36 -26.51 9.29 -5.98
C ARG A 36 -26.70 8.37 -4.78
N THR A 37 -25.62 7.75 -4.28
CA THR A 37 -25.67 6.90 -3.10
C THR A 37 -26.16 7.67 -1.88
N LYS A 38 -25.66 8.89 -1.65
CA LYS A 38 -26.10 9.75 -0.55
C LYS A 38 -27.60 10.02 -0.61
N SER A 39 -28.12 10.45 -1.76
CA SER A 39 -29.56 10.68 -1.95
C SER A 39 -30.41 9.41 -1.78
N PHE A 40 -29.90 8.26 -2.24
CA PHE A 40 -30.56 6.97 -2.04
C PHE A 40 -30.63 6.58 -0.55
N LEU A 41 -29.57 6.81 0.22
CA LEU A 41 -29.53 6.54 1.65
C LEU A 41 -30.47 7.46 2.44
N GLU A 42 -30.48 8.76 2.14
CA GLU A 42 -31.40 9.72 2.75
C GLU A 42 -32.87 9.34 2.49
N THR A 43 -33.19 8.97 1.24
CA THR A 43 -34.54 8.56 0.86
C THR A 43 -34.93 7.23 1.53
N SER A 44 -34.03 6.26 1.56
CA SER A 44 -34.31 4.93 2.11
C SER A 44 -34.31 4.89 3.64
N ALA A 45 -33.62 5.82 4.31
CA ALA A 45 -33.66 5.98 5.77
C ALA A 45 -35.06 6.37 6.28
N SER A 46 -35.88 7.04 5.44
CA SER A 46 -37.25 7.45 5.80
C SER A 46 -38.26 6.29 5.89
N LYS A 47 -37.89 5.07 5.45
CA LYS A 47 -38.79 3.90 5.40
C LYS A 47 -38.12 2.65 5.98
N PRO A 48 -38.75 1.95 6.94
CA PRO A 48 -38.24 0.66 7.41
C PRO A 48 -38.29 -0.38 6.28
N LEU A 49 -37.15 -0.89 5.80
CA LEU A 49 -37.16 -2.05 4.89
C LEU A 49 -37.77 -3.27 5.60
N ARG A 50 -38.68 -3.93 4.89
CA ARG A 50 -39.26 -5.20 5.32
C ARG A 50 -38.25 -6.34 5.13
N PRO A 51 -38.36 -7.45 5.87
CA PRO A 51 -37.42 -8.58 5.81
C PRO A 51 -37.12 -9.13 4.40
N GLY A 52 -38.05 -9.01 3.43
CA GLY A 52 -37.86 -9.42 2.03
C GLY A 52 -37.37 -8.34 1.04
N GLN A 53 -37.19 -7.09 1.48
CA GLN A 53 -36.72 -5.99 0.61
C GLN A 53 -35.21 -5.72 0.73
N ARG A 54 -34.54 -6.47 1.60
CA ARG A 54 -33.13 -6.25 1.96
C ARG A 54 -32.20 -6.47 0.76
N ASP A 55 -32.36 -7.58 0.06
CA ASP A 55 -31.46 -7.94 -1.04
C ASP A 55 -31.59 -6.96 -2.20
N GLN A 56 -32.82 -6.61 -2.57
CA GLN A 56 -33.09 -5.59 -3.58
C GLN A 56 -32.50 -4.22 -3.20
N TRP A 57 -32.60 -3.81 -1.94
CA TRP A 57 -31.99 -2.56 -1.48
C TRP A 57 -30.46 -2.61 -1.52
N LEU A 58 -29.86 -3.77 -1.23
CA LEU A 58 -28.41 -3.96 -1.33
C LEU A 58 -27.90 -3.94 -2.77
N GLU A 59 -28.66 -4.52 -3.69
CA GLU A 59 -28.38 -4.42 -5.13
C GLU A 59 -28.44 -2.95 -5.59
N GLN A 60 -29.51 -2.23 -5.23
CA GLN A 60 -29.63 -0.79 -5.54
C GLN A 60 -28.49 0.03 -4.94
N LEU A 61 -28.07 -0.27 -3.71
CA LEU A 61 -26.93 0.41 -3.09
C LEU A 61 -25.65 0.20 -3.89
N ARG A 62 -25.37 -1.04 -4.29
CA ARG A 62 -24.21 -1.40 -5.11
C ARG A 62 -24.25 -0.74 -6.49
N ASP A 63 -25.41 -0.71 -7.13
CA ASP A 63 -25.60 -0.06 -8.44
C ASP A 63 -25.35 1.45 -8.37
N ASN A 64 -25.80 2.10 -7.30
CA ASN A 64 -25.57 3.53 -7.11
C ASN A 64 -24.07 3.85 -6.92
N LEU A 65 -23.37 3.03 -6.14
CA LEU A 65 -21.93 3.15 -5.88
C LEU A 65 -21.09 2.86 -7.13
N GLY A 66 -21.50 1.88 -7.94
CA GLY A 66 -20.90 1.57 -9.23
C GLY A 66 -19.40 1.25 -9.18
N GLN A 67 -18.70 1.63 -10.24
CA GLN A 67 -17.24 1.46 -10.37
C GLN A 67 -16.47 2.62 -9.71
N GLN A 68 -15.27 2.32 -9.22
CA GLN A 68 -14.26 3.27 -8.77
C GLN A 68 -13.19 3.40 -9.84
N ASP A 69 -12.62 4.60 -9.98
CA ASP A 69 -11.55 4.85 -10.93
C ASP A 69 -10.20 4.53 -10.29
N ILE A 70 -9.31 3.94 -11.08
CA ILE A 70 -7.94 3.62 -10.69
C ILE A 70 -7.01 4.60 -11.38
N GLU A 71 -6.18 5.28 -10.60
CA GLU A 71 -5.12 6.13 -11.10
C GLU A 71 -3.78 5.61 -10.58
N VAL A 72 -2.82 5.41 -11.49
CA VAL A 72 -1.43 5.11 -11.14
C VAL A 72 -0.59 6.32 -11.48
N PHE A 73 0.31 6.70 -10.59
CA PHE A 73 1.18 7.87 -10.75
C PHE A 73 2.64 7.54 -10.43
N GLY A 74 3.56 8.31 -11.00
CA GLY A 74 5.00 8.21 -10.77
C GLY A 74 5.72 7.02 -11.42
N ILE A 75 4.97 6.05 -11.95
CA ILE A 75 5.42 4.88 -12.74
C ILE A 75 4.39 4.58 -13.85
N ASP A 76 4.76 3.80 -14.86
CA ASP A 76 3.83 3.41 -15.94
C ASP A 76 2.76 2.43 -15.40
N PRO A 77 1.45 2.71 -15.60
CA PRO A 77 0.34 1.88 -15.11
C PRO A 77 0.33 0.44 -15.63
N ARG A 78 1.08 0.14 -16.69
CA ARG A 78 1.14 -1.19 -17.32
C ARG A 78 2.23 -2.08 -16.71
N THR A 79 3.05 -1.56 -15.82
CA THR A 79 4.15 -2.32 -15.20
C THR A 79 3.64 -3.34 -14.17
N HIS A 80 4.47 -4.35 -13.91
CA HIS A 80 4.22 -5.31 -12.82
C HIS A 80 4.04 -4.60 -11.47
N ALA A 81 4.98 -3.73 -11.09
CA ALA A 81 4.90 -2.89 -9.90
C ALA A 81 3.54 -2.17 -9.78
N ALA A 82 3.08 -1.47 -10.81
CA ALA A 82 1.79 -0.77 -10.79
C ALA A 82 0.61 -1.70 -10.48
N ARG A 83 0.59 -2.89 -11.09
CA ARG A 83 -0.43 -3.91 -10.82
C ARG A 83 -0.40 -4.39 -9.37
N VAL A 84 0.79 -4.65 -8.82
CA VAL A 84 0.97 -5.06 -7.42
C VAL A 84 0.43 -3.98 -6.47
N LEU A 85 0.72 -2.70 -6.72
CA LEU A 85 0.22 -1.60 -5.88
C LEU A 85 -1.31 -1.58 -5.83
N VAL A 86 -1.94 -1.67 -7.01
CA VAL A 86 -3.39 -1.64 -7.15
C VAL A 86 -4.05 -2.87 -6.52
N GLU A 87 -3.53 -4.07 -6.79
CA GLU A 87 -4.11 -5.30 -6.23
C GLU A 87 -3.96 -5.35 -4.70
N ALA A 88 -2.81 -4.94 -4.17
CA ALA A 88 -2.61 -4.91 -2.73
C ALA A 88 -3.60 -3.96 -2.03
N ASP A 89 -3.76 -2.74 -2.54
CA ASP A 89 -4.73 -1.78 -1.98
C ASP A 89 -6.17 -2.30 -2.09
N TYR A 90 -6.57 -2.81 -3.27
CA TYR A 90 -7.90 -3.36 -3.47
C TYR A 90 -8.20 -4.50 -2.48
N ARG A 91 -7.25 -5.43 -2.31
CA ARG A 91 -7.41 -6.56 -1.39
C ARG A 91 -7.42 -6.12 0.08
N MET A 92 -6.63 -5.12 0.47
CA MET A 92 -6.68 -4.55 1.82
C MET A 92 -8.08 -4.03 2.13
N LYS A 93 -8.72 -3.38 1.16
CA LYS A 93 -10.10 -2.89 1.29
C LYS A 93 -11.09 -4.04 1.43
N LEU A 94 -10.95 -5.12 0.65
CA LEU A 94 -11.78 -6.33 0.81
C LEU A 94 -11.68 -6.91 2.23
N VAL A 95 -10.45 -7.00 2.78
CA VAL A 95 -10.21 -7.46 4.15
C VAL A 95 -10.81 -6.51 5.18
N GLY A 96 -10.57 -5.20 5.05
CA GLY A 96 -11.09 -4.18 5.97
C GLY A 96 -12.62 -4.11 5.98
N MET A 97 -13.24 -4.43 4.85
CA MET A 97 -14.70 -4.47 4.67
C MET A 97 -15.30 -5.84 5.02
N GLY A 98 -14.49 -6.83 5.38
CA GLY A 98 -14.97 -8.17 5.77
C GLY A 98 -15.58 -8.95 4.60
N LEU A 99 -15.12 -8.66 3.38
CA LEU A 99 -15.43 -9.41 2.15
C LEU A 99 -14.38 -10.50 1.88
N GLU A 100 -13.16 -10.29 2.36
CA GLU A 100 -12.13 -11.33 2.48
C GLU A 100 -11.69 -11.47 3.94
N ASN A 101 -11.23 -12.66 4.32
CA ASN A 101 -10.80 -12.92 5.69
C ASN A 101 -9.41 -12.30 5.95
N GLY A 102 -9.24 -11.62 7.09
CA GLY A 102 -7.92 -11.26 7.60
C GLY A 102 -7.14 -12.45 8.17
N THR A 103 -6.08 -12.16 8.92
CA THR A 103 -5.38 -13.10 9.80
C THR A 103 -5.83 -12.91 11.25
N LEU A 104 -5.38 -13.78 12.16
CA LEU A 104 -5.54 -13.54 13.59
C LEU A 104 -4.88 -12.21 13.96
N GLY A 105 -5.66 -11.27 14.50
CA GLY A 105 -5.21 -9.90 14.81
C GLY A 105 -5.68 -8.84 13.80
N VAL A 106 -6.30 -9.24 12.67
CA VAL A 106 -6.80 -8.33 11.64
C VAL A 106 -8.30 -8.58 11.42
N ALA A 107 -9.12 -8.01 12.31
CA ALA A 107 -10.58 -8.03 12.18
C ALA A 107 -11.07 -6.93 11.23
N SER A 108 -12.20 -7.17 10.55
CA SER A 108 -12.81 -6.16 9.69
C SER A 108 -13.35 -4.97 10.50
N TYR A 109 -13.46 -3.81 9.87
CA TYR A 109 -13.95 -2.59 10.50
C TYR A 109 -15.36 -2.76 11.08
N LEU A 110 -16.27 -3.31 10.28
CA LEU A 110 -17.67 -3.46 10.70
C LEU A 110 -17.83 -4.52 11.80
N ASP A 111 -17.05 -5.60 11.77
CA ASP A 111 -17.12 -6.61 12.83
C ASP A 111 -16.64 -6.02 14.17
N MET A 112 -15.54 -5.24 14.16
CA MET A 112 -15.07 -4.55 15.37
C MET A 112 -16.07 -3.54 15.93
N LEU A 113 -16.79 -2.81 15.06
CA LEU A 113 -17.85 -1.90 15.48
C LEU A 113 -19.00 -2.62 16.16
N ILE A 114 -19.45 -3.72 15.54
CA ILE A 114 -20.57 -4.54 16.04
C ILE A 114 -20.23 -5.18 17.37
N ASP A 115 -19.04 -5.77 17.49
CA ASP A 115 -18.57 -6.38 18.73
C ASP A 115 -18.47 -5.36 19.88
N ALA A 116 -18.18 -4.09 19.55
CA ALA A 116 -18.14 -3.00 20.50
C ALA A 116 -19.50 -2.35 20.79
N GLY A 117 -20.58 -2.79 20.14
CA GLY A 117 -21.91 -2.18 20.23
C GLY A 117 -21.96 -0.73 19.72
N LYS A 118 -20.98 -0.30 18.90
CA LYS A 118 -20.89 1.07 18.39
C LYS A 118 -21.46 1.16 16.97
N THR A 119 -21.93 2.34 16.60
CA THR A 119 -22.44 2.62 15.25
C THR A 119 -21.41 3.45 14.47
N PRO A 120 -21.17 3.18 13.18
CA PRO A 120 -20.47 4.12 12.33
C PRO A 120 -21.24 5.44 12.30
N SER A 121 -20.53 6.56 12.21
CA SER A 121 -21.12 7.87 11.95
C SER A 121 -21.78 7.90 10.57
N ASP A 122 -22.95 8.54 10.47
CA ASP A 122 -23.62 8.74 9.18
C ASP A 122 -22.69 9.47 8.21
N MET A 123 -22.54 8.92 7.00
CA MET A 123 -21.80 9.49 5.86
C MET A 123 -20.27 9.62 5.98
N SER A 124 -19.60 8.96 6.94
CA SER A 124 -18.13 8.94 6.95
C SER A 124 -17.58 7.88 6.00
N MET A 125 -16.80 8.31 5.01
CA MET A 125 -16.00 7.40 4.18
C MET A 125 -14.68 7.08 4.89
N LEU A 126 -14.25 5.82 4.79
CA LEU A 126 -12.97 5.38 5.34
C LEU A 126 -11.92 5.41 4.24
N ARG A 127 -10.80 6.06 4.51
CA ARG A 127 -9.64 6.06 3.63
C ARG A 127 -8.55 5.23 4.27
N TRP A 128 -8.14 4.14 3.60
CA TRP A 128 -6.98 3.34 3.99
C TRP A 128 -5.97 3.35 2.86
N TRP A 129 -4.68 3.45 3.20
CA TRP A 129 -3.64 3.38 2.19
C TRP A 129 -2.34 2.79 2.72
N PHE A 130 -1.59 2.16 1.83
CA PHE A 130 -0.23 1.72 2.10
C PHE A 130 0.76 2.88 1.91
N THR A 131 1.76 2.94 2.77
CA THR A 131 2.90 3.84 2.69
C THR A 131 4.15 3.20 3.26
N LEU A 132 5.31 3.76 2.95
CA LEU A 132 6.56 3.36 3.60
C LEU A 132 6.47 3.57 5.12
N ASN A 133 6.89 2.55 5.86
CA ASN A 133 7.09 2.61 7.29
C ASN A 133 8.46 3.21 7.63
N GLN A 134 8.67 3.58 8.88
CA GLN A 134 9.95 4.08 9.39
C GLN A 134 10.97 2.93 9.54
N ALA A 135 11.39 2.35 8.42
CA ALA A 135 12.45 1.35 8.40
C ALA A 135 13.80 1.98 8.77
N SER A 136 14.65 1.20 9.44
CA SER A 136 15.98 1.65 9.85
C SER A 136 17.00 1.33 8.76
N LEU A 137 17.74 2.34 8.33
CA LEU A 137 18.90 2.19 7.45
C LEU A 137 20.16 2.42 8.28
N THR A 138 21.01 1.38 8.34
CA THR A 138 22.32 1.45 8.98
C THR A 138 23.43 1.23 7.97
N THR A 139 24.63 1.73 8.28
CA THR A 139 25.79 1.62 7.40
C THR A 139 27.09 1.39 8.19
N THR A 140 28.12 0.81 7.57
CA THR A 140 29.46 0.75 8.17
C THR A 140 30.06 2.14 8.32
N GLN A 141 31.09 2.30 9.16
CA GLN A 141 31.81 3.57 9.27
C GLN A 141 32.38 4.03 7.91
N GLN A 142 32.81 3.07 7.08
CA GLN A 142 33.35 3.29 5.74
C GLN A 142 32.26 3.51 4.68
N ARG A 143 30.98 3.37 5.03
CA ARG A 143 29.82 3.50 4.12
C ARG A 143 29.86 2.56 2.91
N ASP A 144 30.46 1.38 3.10
CA ASP A 144 30.69 0.35 2.08
C ASP A 144 29.78 -0.88 2.24
N ALA A 145 28.95 -0.91 3.28
CA ALA A 145 27.83 -1.84 3.41
C ALA A 145 26.64 -1.14 4.10
N TYR A 146 25.44 -1.63 3.82
CA TYR A 146 24.18 -1.07 4.30
C TYR A 146 23.24 -2.19 4.73
N SER A 147 22.46 -1.94 5.78
CA SER A 147 21.39 -2.84 6.22
C SER A 147 20.07 -2.09 6.26
N LEU A 148 19.04 -2.71 5.72
CA LEU A 148 17.65 -2.28 5.83
C LEU A 148 16.96 -3.22 6.81
N SER A 149 16.52 -2.67 7.94
CA SER A 149 15.94 -3.44 9.04
C SER A 149 14.53 -2.96 9.41
N GLY A 150 13.68 -3.92 9.79
CA GLY A 150 12.29 -3.70 10.16
C GLY A 150 11.32 -3.81 8.98
N SER A 151 10.02 -3.80 9.27
CA SER A 151 9.00 -3.82 8.22
C SER A 151 8.98 -2.46 7.50
N VAL A 152 9.04 -2.49 6.18
CA VAL A 152 9.00 -1.28 5.32
C VAL A 152 7.57 -0.87 4.96
N VAL A 153 6.56 -1.69 5.25
CA VAL A 153 5.17 -1.42 4.85
C VAL A 153 4.35 -0.99 6.07
N ARG A 154 3.57 0.08 5.90
CA ARG A 154 2.61 0.55 6.89
C ARG A 154 1.28 0.87 6.23
N VAL A 155 0.19 0.57 6.93
CA VAL A 155 -1.14 1.06 6.59
C VAL A 155 -1.46 2.27 7.44
N LEU A 156 -1.99 3.31 6.80
CA LEU A 156 -2.57 4.46 7.44
C LEU A 156 -4.08 4.51 7.20
N SER A 157 -4.76 5.31 8.01
CA SER A 157 -6.21 5.48 7.97
C SER A 157 -6.57 6.95 8.17
N GLU A 158 -7.64 7.38 7.55
CA GLU A 158 -8.25 8.70 7.68
C GLU A 158 -9.76 8.59 7.43
N ASN A 159 -10.55 9.47 8.04
CA ASN A 159 -11.97 9.64 7.76
C ASN A 159 -12.14 10.79 6.75
N GLU A 160 -12.95 10.58 5.73
CA GLU A 160 -13.33 11.60 4.74
C GLU A 160 -14.80 12.01 4.97
N LEU A 161 -15.08 13.31 4.82
CA LEU A 161 -16.44 13.85 4.83
C LEU A 161 -16.95 14.03 3.41
N LEU A 162 -18.22 13.68 3.17
CA LEU A 162 -18.91 13.92 1.90
C LEU A 162 -19.80 15.16 1.99
N ASP A 163 -19.58 16.12 1.10
CA ASP A 163 -20.47 17.27 0.95
C ASP A 163 -21.76 16.92 0.19
N ASN A 164 -22.61 17.92 -0.10
CA ASN A 164 -23.88 17.70 -0.81
C ASN A 164 -23.70 17.40 -2.30
N LEU A 165 -22.52 17.63 -2.85
CA LEU A 165 -22.15 17.34 -4.23
C LEU A 165 -21.39 16.01 -4.36
N GLY A 166 -21.16 15.30 -3.26
CA GLY A 166 -20.36 14.08 -3.22
C GLY A 166 -18.86 14.32 -3.27
N GLN A 167 -18.39 15.55 -3.05
CA GLN A 167 -16.97 15.85 -2.92
C GLN A 167 -16.47 15.43 -1.54
N ARG A 168 -15.21 15.00 -1.51
CA ARG A 168 -14.57 14.47 -0.32
C ARG A 168 -13.63 15.50 0.29
N THR A 169 -13.78 15.70 1.59
CA THR A 169 -12.90 16.56 2.38
C THR A 169 -12.09 15.72 3.35
N HIS A 170 -10.76 15.80 3.25
CA HIS A 170 -9.81 15.18 4.17
C HIS A 170 -9.91 15.81 5.56
N THR A 171 -10.03 14.97 6.59
CA THR A 171 -10.18 15.45 7.97
C THR A 171 -8.87 15.46 8.75
N GLY A 172 -7.85 14.75 8.27
CA GLY A 172 -6.61 14.47 9.00
C GLY A 172 -6.80 13.63 10.26
N LYS A 173 -8.01 13.10 10.49
CA LYS A 173 -8.37 12.33 11.68
C LYS A 173 -8.82 10.94 11.26
N SER A 174 -8.61 9.96 12.13
CA SER A 174 -9.09 8.60 11.94
C SER A 174 -9.87 8.17 13.16
N ASP A 175 -11.01 7.51 12.97
CA ASP A 175 -11.74 6.90 14.08
C ASP A 175 -10.95 5.74 14.70
N GLU A 176 -11.38 5.35 15.89
CA GLU A 176 -10.73 4.32 16.71
C GLU A 176 -10.58 2.99 15.95
N PHE A 177 -11.61 2.57 15.20
CA PHE A 177 -11.66 1.27 14.54
C PHE A 177 -10.94 1.27 13.22
N ALA A 178 -11.04 2.35 12.44
CA ALA A 178 -10.26 2.54 11.22
C ALA A 178 -8.77 2.56 11.54
N SER A 179 -8.39 3.26 12.63
CA SER A 179 -7.02 3.26 13.16
C SER A 179 -6.59 1.89 13.69
N ARG A 180 -7.49 1.16 14.37
CA ARG A 180 -7.20 -0.19 14.88
C ARG A 180 -6.99 -1.18 13.75
N PHE A 181 -7.79 -1.12 12.70
CA PHE A 181 -7.60 -1.92 11.48
C PHE A 181 -6.22 -1.64 10.87
N ALA A 182 -5.88 -0.38 10.61
CA ALA A 182 -4.60 0.00 10.02
C ALA A 182 -3.40 -0.46 10.86
N ARG A 183 -3.46 -0.31 12.19
CA ARG A 183 -2.42 -0.80 13.11
C ARG A 183 -2.32 -2.33 13.10
N GLY A 184 -3.45 -3.04 13.17
CA GLY A 184 -3.48 -4.50 13.13
C GLY A 184 -2.92 -5.03 11.80
N PHE A 185 -3.33 -4.44 10.68
CA PHE A 185 -2.83 -4.81 9.36
C PHE A 185 -1.32 -4.59 9.23
N THR A 186 -0.81 -3.48 9.77
CA THR A 186 0.64 -3.20 9.80
C THR A 186 1.39 -4.20 10.67
N ALA A 187 0.89 -4.49 11.88
CA ALA A 187 1.54 -5.40 12.83
C ALA A 187 1.56 -6.85 12.33
N GLU A 188 0.49 -7.27 11.66
CA GLU A 188 0.30 -8.64 11.16
C GLU A 188 0.64 -8.79 9.68
N PHE A 189 1.35 -7.81 9.10
CA PHE A 189 1.64 -7.74 7.67
C PHE A 189 2.33 -9.01 7.15
N GLU A 190 3.30 -9.56 7.88
CA GLU A 190 4.02 -10.77 7.45
C GLU A 190 3.09 -12.00 7.40
N LYS A 191 2.14 -12.12 8.32
CA LYS A 191 1.14 -13.20 8.28
C LYS A 191 0.17 -12.99 7.12
N LEU A 192 -0.23 -11.74 6.86
CA LEU A 192 -1.05 -11.39 5.71
C LEU A 192 -0.33 -11.68 4.40
N ALA A 193 0.96 -11.42 4.31
CA ALA A 193 1.79 -11.69 3.14
C ALA A 193 2.01 -13.18 2.89
N ALA A 194 2.08 -13.99 3.94
CA ALA A 194 2.06 -15.45 3.82
C ALA A 194 0.72 -15.97 3.29
N LYS A 195 -0.40 -15.34 3.67
CA LYS A 195 -1.75 -15.70 3.21
C LYS A 195 -2.07 -15.19 1.80
N TYR A 196 -1.66 -13.96 1.49
CA TYR A 196 -1.91 -13.25 0.25
C TYR A 196 -0.57 -12.78 -0.33
N PRO A 197 0.04 -13.56 -1.26
CA PRO A 197 1.38 -13.30 -1.76
C PRO A 197 1.61 -11.91 -2.36
N VAL A 198 0.56 -11.25 -2.85
CA VAL A 198 0.62 -9.87 -3.37
C VAL A 198 1.19 -8.87 -2.34
N TYR A 199 0.98 -9.09 -1.04
CA TYR A 199 1.57 -8.21 -0.02
C TYR A 199 3.07 -8.44 0.14
N ALA A 200 3.57 -9.66 -0.09
CA ALA A 200 5.00 -9.90 -0.14
C ALA A 200 5.63 -9.25 -1.39
N GLU A 201 4.92 -9.24 -2.53
CA GLU A 201 5.35 -8.49 -3.73
C GLU A 201 5.32 -6.98 -3.48
N LEU A 202 4.30 -6.46 -2.80
CA LEU A 202 4.24 -5.05 -2.38
C LEU A 202 5.45 -4.67 -1.52
N ARG A 203 5.81 -5.53 -0.55
CA ARG A 203 7.00 -5.34 0.27
C ARG A 203 8.26 -5.29 -0.59
N ASN A 204 8.42 -6.21 -1.54
CA ASN A 204 9.57 -6.22 -2.45
C ASN A 204 9.67 -4.89 -3.23
N VAL A 205 8.55 -4.37 -3.77
CA VAL A 205 8.54 -3.07 -4.46
C VAL A 205 8.95 -1.92 -3.52
N PHE A 206 8.52 -1.95 -2.26
CA PHE A 206 8.89 -0.94 -1.27
C PHE A 206 10.38 -1.01 -0.90
N GLU A 207 10.90 -2.21 -0.63
CA GLU A 207 12.33 -2.45 -0.34
C GLU A 207 13.20 -2.00 -1.52
N LEU A 208 12.86 -2.41 -2.74
CA LEU A 208 13.56 -1.98 -3.96
C LEU A 208 13.54 -0.46 -4.13
N SER A 209 12.42 0.20 -3.80
CA SER A 209 12.35 1.67 -3.84
C SER A 209 13.25 2.37 -2.81
N LEU A 210 13.42 1.79 -1.62
CA LEU A 210 14.34 2.28 -0.60
C LEU A 210 15.79 2.05 -1.02
N ILE A 211 16.11 0.88 -1.59
CA ILE A 211 17.44 0.55 -2.12
C ILE A 211 17.79 1.48 -3.29
N ALA A 212 16.87 1.69 -4.23
CA ALA A 212 17.06 2.60 -5.36
C ALA A 212 17.32 4.04 -4.90
N ALA A 213 16.60 4.50 -3.87
CA ALA A 213 16.84 5.81 -3.27
C ALA A 213 18.19 5.86 -2.54
N LEU A 214 18.59 4.79 -1.86
CA LEU A 214 19.88 4.68 -1.20
C LEU A 214 21.04 4.80 -2.20
N LEU A 215 20.97 4.04 -3.30
CA LEU A 215 21.95 4.12 -4.40
C LEU A 215 22.17 5.56 -4.86
N ARG A 216 21.07 6.33 -5.00
CA ARG A 216 21.12 7.73 -5.43
C ARG A 216 21.67 8.67 -4.35
N VAL A 217 21.22 8.55 -3.10
CA VAL A 217 21.57 9.47 -2.01
C VAL A 217 23.03 9.34 -1.58
N GLU A 218 23.54 8.12 -1.60
CA GLU A 218 24.92 7.79 -1.25
C GLU A 218 25.87 7.81 -2.46
N ASP A 219 25.35 8.00 -3.67
CA ASP A 219 26.11 7.91 -4.91
C ASP A 219 26.95 6.61 -4.99
N LEU A 220 26.33 5.48 -4.60
CA LEU A 220 27.00 4.17 -4.58
C LEU A 220 27.47 3.74 -5.97
N PRO A 221 26.71 3.98 -7.06
CA PRO A 221 27.21 3.69 -8.39
C PRO A 221 28.43 4.56 -8.75
N GLY A 222 28.45 5.83 -8.36
CA GLY A 222 29.60 6.72 -8.55
C GLY A 222 30.85 6.27 -7.77
N SER A 223 30.68 5.70 -6.57
CA SER A 223 31.80 5.23 -5.74
C SER A 223 32.56 4.03 -6.33
N VAL A 224 31.95 3.33 -7.29
CA VAL A 224 32.54 2.17 -7.99
C VAL A 224 32.61 2.37 -9.52
N ASP A 225 32.44 3.60 -10.00
CA ASP A 225 32.42 3.96 -11.44
C ASP A 225 31.41 3.14 -12.28
N TRP A 226 30.24 2.83 -11.70
CA TRP A 226 29.16 2.15 -12.39
C TRP A 226 28.15 3.15 -12.96
N GLN A 227 28.16 3.30 -14.29
CA GLN A 227 27.33 4.30 -14.99
C GLN A 227 25.84 3.93 -15.13
N MET A 228 25.44 2.68 -14.81
CA MET A 228 24.07 2.14 -14.94
C MET A 228 23.34 2.42 -16.27
N THR A 229 24.05 2.78 -17.35
CA THR A 229 23.46 3.35 -18.57
C THR A 229 22.42 2.44 -19.21
N HIS A 230 22.63 1.12 -19.14
CA HIS A 230 21.68 0.15 -19.66
C HIS A 230 20.41 0.03 -18.79
N LEU A 231 20.54 0.03 -17.46
CA LEU A 231 19.40 -0.13 -16.55
C LEU A 231 18.50 1.13 -16.52
N LEU A 232 19.10 2.31 -16.63
CA LEU A 232 18.37 3.58 -16.59
C LEU A 232 17.67 3.93 -17.92
N ASP A 233 18.06 3.31 -19.03
CA ASP A 233 17.49 3.56 -20.36
C ASP A 233 16.39 2.55 -20.68
N GLU A 234 15.13 3.02 -20.67
CA GLU A 234 13.95 2.20 -20.97
C GLU A 234 13.98 1.57 -22.37
N SER A 235 14.62 2.22 -23.35
CA SER A 235 14.72 1.69 -24.71
C SER A 235 15.71 0.54 -24.81
N ARG A 236 16.76 0.54 -23.96
CA ARG A 236 17.81 -0.48 -23.96
C ARG A 236 17.45 -1.67 -23.09
N CYS A 237 16.75 -1.45 -21.99
CA CYS A 237 16.34 -2.48 -21.04
C CYS A 237 14.83 -2.37 -20.77
N PRO A 238 13.97 -2.71 -21.75
CA PRO A 238 12.53 -2.57 -21.58
C PRO A 238 12.02 -3.53 -20.52
N VAL A 239 10.98 -3.12 -19.79
CA VAL A 239 10.24 -3.97 -18.85
C VAL A 239 9.00 -4.55 -19.53
N SER A 240 8.51 -5.67 -19.02
CA SER A 240 7.27 -6.28 -19.50
C SER A 240 6.08 -5.39 -19.16
N LEU A 241 5.24 -5.11 -20.16
CA LEU A 241 4.04 -4.28 -20.00
C LEU A 241 2.77 -5.12 -20.19
N GLY A 242 1.85 -4.99 -19.25
CA GLY A 242 0.52 -5.59 -19.29
C GLY A 242 -0.59 -4.61 -19.65
N VAL A 243 -1.81 -4.91 -19.20
CA VAL A 243 -2.97 -4.03 -19.33
C VAL A 243 -3.04 -3.10 -18.13
N ALA A 244 -3.11 -1.80 -18.37
CA ALA A 244 -3.27 -0.81 -17.31
C ALA A 244 -4.63 -0.99 -16.59
N PRO A 245 -4.65 -1.13 -15.25
CA PRO A 245 -5.90 -1.13 -14.49
C PRO A 245 -6.54 0.26 -14.58
N ARG A 246 -7.86 0.32 -14.76
CA ARG A 246 -8.60 1.59 -14.95
C ARG A 246 -9.79 1.75 -14.02
N GLU A 247 -10.48 0.66 -13.72
CA GLU A 247 -11.64 0.68 -12.85
C GLU A 247 -11.82 -0.65 -12.11
N VAL A 248 -12.45 -0.59 -10.94
CA VAL A 248 -12.86 -1.75 -10.13
C VAL A 248 -14.22 -1.51 -9.50
N THR A 249 -14.97 -2.57 -9.24
CA THR A 249 -16.24 -2.49 -8.53
C THR A 249 -16.01 -1.93 -7.14
N THR A 250 -16.86 -0.99 -6.71
CA THR A 250 -16.71 -0.34 -5.40
C THR A 250 -16.71 -1.35 -4.26
N VAL A 251 -15.70 -1.25 -3.40
CA VAL A 251 -15.60 -2.07 -2.19
C VAL A 251 -16.46 -1.45 -1.08
N VAL A 252 -17.64 -2.02 -0.88
CA VAL A 252 -18.58 -1.62 0.18
C VAL A 252 -19.07 -2.83 0.95
N SER A 253 -19.18 -2.66 2.26
CA SER A 253 -19.78 -3.65 3.13
C SER A 253 -20.96 -3.06 3.90
N HIS A 254 -21.91 -3.96 4.17
CA HIS A 254 -23.12 -3.65 4.89
C HIS A 254 -23.34 -4.68 6.00
N ARG A 255 -23.79 -4.19 7.15
CA ARG A 255 -24.23 -5.00 8.29
C ARG A 255 -25.54 -4.47 8.85
N ALA A 256 -26.37 -5.37 9.36
CA ALA A 256 -27.63 -5.02 10.02
C ALA A 256 -27.65 -5.64 11.42
N VAL A 257 -27.85 -4.81 12.45
CA VAL A 257 -27.94 -5.21 13.86
C VAL A 257 -29.15 -4.48 14.46
N ASP A 258 -30.05 -5.20 15.12
CA ASP A 258 -31.22 -4.66 15.82
C ASP A 258 -31.99 -3.57 15.05
N GLN A 259 -32.38 -3.89 13.81
CA GLN A 259 -33.10 -3.02 12.86
C GLN A 259 -32.31 -1.80 12.33
N ARG A 260 -31.09 -1.54 12.84
CA ARG A 260 -30.18 -0.49 12.33
C ARG A 260 -29.26 -1.07 11.26
N ARG A 261 -28.93 -0.26 10.25
CA ARG A 261 -28.09 -0.64 9.12
C ARG A 261 -26.84 0.21 9.09
N PHE A 262 -25.73 -0.43 8.76
CA PHE A 262 -24.43 0.18 8.67
C PHE A 262 -23.89 -0.05 7.28
N ILE A 263 -23.41 1.02 6.65
CA ILE A 263 -22.74 0.97 5.35
C ILE A 263 -21.40 1.64 5.54
N ALA A 264 -20.34 0.96 5.10
CA ALA A 264 -19.01 1.53 5.02
C ALA A 264 -18.49 1.36 3.59
N GLY A 265 -17.91 2.43 3.06
CA GLY A 265 -17.17 2.43 1.80
C GLY A 265 -15.71 2.77 2.04
N ALA A 266 -14.84 2.14 1.26
CA ALA A 266 -13.39 2.33 1.33
C ALA A 266 -12.88 3.15 0.14
N SER A 267 -12.04 4.15 0.41
CA SER A 267 -11.19 4.86 -0.55
C SER A 267 -9.72 4.72 -0.16
N GLY A 268 -8.81 5.25 -0.98
CA GLY A 268 -7.38 5.30 -0.70
C GLY A 268 -6.55 4.59 -1.77
N GLY A 269 -5.41 4.02 -1.40
CA GLY A 269 -4.43 3.58 -2.39
C GLY A 269 -3.08 3.15 -1.84
N VAL A 270 -2.04 3.41 -2.62
CA VAL A 270 -0.65 3.26 -2.22
C VAL A 270 0.10 4.54 -2.52
N SER A 271 0.93 5.00 -1.58
CA SER A 271 1.82 6.15 -1.79
C SER A 271 3.22 5.81 -1.29
N VAL A 272 4.18 5.82 -2.21
CA VAL A 272 5.59 5.50 -1.93
C VAL A 272 6.43 6.73 -2.18
N GLN A 273 7.10 7.22 -1.13
CA GLN A 273 7.96 8.40 -1.20
C GLN A 273 9.29 8.15 -0.46
N PRO A 274 10.25 7.44 -1.09
CA PRO A 274 11.49 7.04 -0.44
C PRO A 274 12.34 8.20 0.06
N SER A 275 12.28 9.35 -0.61
CA SER A 275 13.08 10.54 -0.28
C SER A 275 12.78 11.14 1.10
N LEU A 276 11.65 10.78 1.72
CA LEU A 276 11.32 11.20 3.09
C LEU A 276 12.03 10.36 4.16
N LEU A 277 12.52 9.17 3.80
CA LEU A 277 13.14 8.22 4.72
C LEU A 277 14.63 8.02 4.42
N VAL A 278 15.00 8.03 3.15
CA VAL A 278 16.38 7.83 2.72
C VAL A 278 17.05 9.19 2.55
N THR A 279 17.71 9.64 3.60
CA THR A 279 18.56 10.84 3.60
C THR A 279 19.88 10.50 4.28
N ARG A 280 20.95 11.23 3.94
CA ARG A 280 22.28 10.99 4.56
C ARG A 280 22.23 11.04 6.08
N ASP A 281 21.40 11.93 6.65
CA ASP A 281 21.23 12.09 8.10
C ASP A 281 20.38 10.98 8.74
N ALA A 282 19.46 10.39 7.98
CA ALA A 282 18.64 9.27 8.46
C ALA A 282 19.44 7.95 8.50
N ILE A 283 20.45 7.80 7.65
CA ILE A 283 21.32 6.61 7.60
C ILE A 283 22.31 6.66 8.75
N LYS A 284 22.20 5.72 9.71
CA LYS A 284 23.03 5.72 10.92
C LYS A 284 24.22 4.78 10.82
N PRO A 285 25.43 5.18 11.28
CA PRO A 285 26.54 4.24 11.36
C PRO A 285 26.23 3.14 12.37
N ASP A 286 26.63 1.91 12.07
CA ASP A 286 26.62 0.80 13.02
C ASP A 286 27.64 1.06 14.13
N THR A 287 27.13 1.30 15.34
CA THR A 287 27.93 1.56 16.53
C THR A 287 28.33 0.29 17.27
N TYR A 288 27.67 -0.83 17.00
CA TYR A 288 27.89 -2.10 17.70
C TYR A 288 28.87 -3.02 16.96
N GLY A 289 29.21 -2.71 15.70
CA GLY A 289 30.17 -3.47 14.91
C GLY A 289 29.63 -4.82 14.42
N ILE A 290 28.31 -4.99 14.42
CA ILE A 290 27.62 -6.19 13.94
C ILE A 290 27.83 -6.36 12.43
N MET A 291 27.63 -5.29 11.65
CA MET A 291 27.76 -5.34 10.19
C MET A 291 29.19 -5.65 9.72
N PRO A 292 30.25 -5.00 10.24
CA PRO A 292 31.62 -5.40 9.93
C PRO A 292 31.93 -6.86 10.30
N ALA A 293 31.40 -7.35 11.43
CA ALA A 293 31.61 -8.73 11.87
C ALA A 293 30.92 -9.73 10.94
N GLU A 294 29.67 -9.48 10.54
CA GLU A 294 28.94 -10.31 9.58
C GLU A 294 29.65 -10.34 8.23
N ARG A 295 30.01 -9.17 7.68
CA ARG A 295 30.72 -9.08 6.39
C ARG A 295 32.04 -9.86 6.39
N ASN A 296 32.84 -9.70 7.45
CA ASN A 296 34.12 -10.41 7.57
C ASN A 296 33.89 -11.93 7.77
N GLY A 297 32.83 -12.32 8.48
CA GLY A 297 32.48 -13.72 8.71
C GLY A 297 31.97 -14.44 7.45
N SER A 298 31.26 -13.73 6.57
CA SER A 298 30.72 -14.27 5.32
C SER A 298 31.78 -14.43 4.22
N THR A 299 32.93 -13.76 4.35
CA THR A 299 33.99 -13.82 3.33
C THR A 299 34.60 -15.23 3.26
N PRO A 300 34.55 -15.92 2.09
CA PRO A 300 35.15 -17.24 1.95
C PRO A 300 36.65 -17.22 2.24
N LYS A 301 37.13 -18.14 3.09
CA LYS A 301 38.55 -18.22 3.47
C LYS A 301 39.48 -18.57 2.31
N SER A 302 38.97 -19.24 1.28
CA SER A 302 39.69 -19.49 0.03
C SER A 302 38.75 -19.24 -1.14
N LEU A 303 39.02 -18.17 -1.89
CA LEU A 303 38.32 -17.85 -3.12
C LEU A 303 39.29 -18.06 -4.30
N PRO A 304 38.97 -18.94 -5.27
CA PRO A 304 39.71 -19.02 -6.52
C PRO A 304 39.80 -17.64 -7.20
N ARG A 305 40.89 -17.37 -7.93
CA ARG A 305 41.12 -16.05 -8.57
C ARG A 305 40.04 -15.66 -9.58
N ASP A 306 39.36 -16.64 -10.15
CA ASP A 306 38.30 -16.52 -11.14
C ASP A 306 36.90 -16.68 -10.55
N ALA A 307 36.78 -16.90 -9.23
CA ALA A 307 35.51 -17.03 -8.56
C ALA A 307 35.02 -15.70 -8.00
N TRP A 308 33.71 -15.50 -8.10
CA TRP A 308 32.99 -14.42 -7.45
C TRP A 308 32.17 -15.03 -6.33
N TRP A 309 32.01 -14.29 -5.24
CA TRP A 309 31.11 -14.66 -4.17
C TRP A 309 30.19 -13.49 -3.88
N TRP A 310 28.98 -13.84 -3.48
CA TRP A 310 27.99 -12.97 -2.88
C TRP A 310 27.57 -13.66 -1.57
N ASP A 311 27.16 -12.89 -0.56
CA ASP A 311 26.61 -13.46 0.67
C ASP A 311 25.17 -13.98 0.48
#